data_AF-A0A841J8C0-F1
#
_entry.id   AF-A0A841J8C0-F1
#
_cell.length_a   1.000
_cell.length_b   1.000
_cell.length_c   1.000
_cell.angle_alpha   90.00
_cell.angle_beta   90.00
_cell.angle_gamma   90.00
#
_symmetry.space_group_name_H-M   'P 1'
#
loop_
_entity.id
_entity.type
_entity.pdbx_description
1 polymer ?
#
loop_
_entity_poly.entity_id
_entity_poly.type
_entity_poly.pdbx_seq_one_letter_code
_entity_poly.pdbx_strand_id
1 'polypeptide(L)'
;MNFKCVTKSYISCSLLILAVADDFFHYLTMQNIGDNTAMKYVKTLKHIIDRTIDEGWIHHNSIKGFKCSYFDVNIEILEMHQIVAMYYKPIIIKRLQKIRDVFIFCCFVGYAYETVYRLHKICHFFKSFIT
;
A
#
# COMPACT_ATOMS: atom_id res chain seq x y z
N MET A 1 29.21 4.37 13.89
CA MET A 1 28.50 5.40 13.09
C MET A 1 27.68 6.24 14.04
N ASN A 2 28.12 7.48 14.31
CA ASN A 2 27.43 8.42 15.18
C ASN A 2 26.36 9.17 14.38
N PHE A 3 25.09 8.81 14.55
CA PHE A 3 24.01 9.65 14.06
C PHE A 3 23.82 10.81 15.04
N LYS A 4 24.42 11.96 14.72
CA LYS A 4 24.08 13.23 15.35
C LYS A 4 22.64 13.59 14.93
N CYS A 5 21.69 13.42 15.85
CA CYS A 5 20.34 13.94 15.70
C CYS A 5 20.41 15.47 15.64
N VAL A 6 20.28 16.02 14.43
CA VAL A 6 20.10 17.45 14.20
C VAL A 6 18.69 17.81 14.65
N THR A 7 18.64 18.72 15.62
CA THR A 7 17.47 19.33 16.22
C THR A 7 16.60 20.02 15.16
N LYS A 8 15.37 19.53 14.96
CA LYS A 8 14.23 20.38 14.57
C LYS A 8 12.99 19.87 15.30
N SER A 9 12.62 20.62 16.34
CA SER A 9 11.41 20.49 17.16
C SER A 9 11.14 19.10 17.73
N TYR A 10 11.80 18.80 18.86
CA TYR A 10 11.39 17.73 19.75
C TYR A 10 9.97 18.02 20.25
N ILE A 11 8.99 17.31 19.72
CA ILE A 11 7.70 17.15 20.39
C ILE A 11 8.05 16.43 21.70
N SER A 12 7.97 17.14 22.82
CA SER A 12 8.27 16.60 24.14
C SER A 12 7.44 15.34 24.37
N CYS A 13 8.12 14.21 24.62
CA CYS A 13 7.51 12.88 24.83
C CYS A 13 6.45 12.85 25.95
N SER A 14 6.39 13.90 26.77
CA SER A 14 5.41 14.10 27.83
C SER A 14 4.04 14.61 27.37
N LEU A 15 3.87 15.05 26.12
CA LEU A 15 2.64 15.71 25.63
C LEU A 15 1.81 14.86 24.66
N LEU A 16 2.00 13.54 24.68
CA LEU A 16 1.23 12.62 23.83
C LEU A 16 -0.10 12.32 24.54
N ILE A 17 -0.96 13.33 24.64
CA ILE A 17 -2.33 13.20 25.14
C ILE A 17 -3.17 12.36 24.17
N LEU A 18 -4.16 11.65 24.72
CA LEU A 18 -5.08 10.71 24.07
C LEU A 18 -5.75 11.22 22.77
N ALA A 19 -5.67 12.52 22.47
CA ALA A 19 -6.26 13.17 21.29
C ALA A 19 -5.42 13.06 20.00
N VAL A 20 -4.13 12.72 20.08
CA VAL A 20 -3.24 12.73 18.90
C VAL A 20 -3.69 11.75 17.82
N ALA A 21 -4.26 10.60 18.18
CA ALA A 21 -4.65 9.59 17.20
C ALA A 21 -5.86 10.01 16.35
N ASP A 22 -6.89 10.57 16.99
CA ASP A 22 -8.09 11.08 16.33
C ASP A 22 -7.76 12.34 15.51
N ASP A 23 -6.97 13.26 16.08
CA ASP A 23 -6.52 14.47 15.38
C ASP A 23 -5.65 14.13 14.16
N PHE A 24 -4.76 13.14 14.31
CA PHE A 24 -3.92 12.67 13.21
C PHE A 24 -4.75 11.96 12.14
N PHE A 25 -5.71 11.12 12.53
CA PHE A 25 -6.63 10.49 11.59
C PHE A 25 -7.45 11.54 10.83
N HIS A 26 -8.04 12.51 11.53
CA HIS A 26 -8.79 13.62 10.94
C HIS A 26 -7.92 14.45 9.99
N TYR A 27 -6.66 14.74 10.37
CA TYR A 27 -5.70 15.41 9.49
C TYR A 27 -5.47 14.64 8.19
N LEU A 28 -5.28 13.31 8.27
CA LEU A 28 -5.08 12.47 7.09
C LEU A 28 -6.33 12.46 6.18
N THR A 29 -7.53 12.43 6.76
CA THR A 29 -8.79 12.54 6.01
C THR A 29 -8.90 13.90 5.30
N MET A 30 -8.50 15.00 5.94
CA MET A 30 -8.45 16.33 5.31
C MET A 30 -7.46 16.41 4.14
N GLN A 31 -6.45 15.54 4.10
CA GLN A 31 -5.52 15.41 2.97
C GLN A 31 -6.02 14.49 1.84
N ASN A 32 -7.31 14.10 1.86
CA ASN A 32 -7.91 13.14 0.91
C ASN A 32 -7.23 11.76 0.91
N ILE A 33 -6.67 11.33 2.05
CA ILE A 33 -6.15 9.97 2.20
C ILE A 33 -7.32 9.05 2.56
N GLY A 34 -7.48 7.96 1.82
CA GLY A 34 -8.55 6.99 2.08
C GLY A 34 -8.42 6.32 3.45
N ASP A 35 -9.55 5.99 4.07
CA ASP A 35 -9.64 5.55 5.47
C ASP A 35 -8.71 4.37 5.80
N ASN A 36 -8.64 3.35 4.95
CA ASN A 36 -7.77 2.20 5.15
C ASN A 36 -6.28 2.58 5.16
N THR A 37 -5.90 3.53 4.32
CA THR A 37 -4.52 4.05 4.25
C THR A 37 -4.22 4.92 5.46
N ALA A 38 -5.17 5.76 5.88
CA ALA A 38 -5.05 6.56 7.09
C ALA A 38 -4.91 5.68 8.35
N MET A 39 -5.75 4.64 8.47
CA MET A 39 -5.67 3.64 9.54
C MET A 39 -4.33 2.90 9.55
N LYS A 40 -3.77 2.60 8.37
CA LYS A 40 -2.42 2.01 8.25
C LYS A 40 -1.33 2.94 8.78
N TYR A 41 -1.44 4.25 8.54
CA TYR A 41 -0.51 5.23 9.10
C TYR A 41 -0.61 5.33 10.62
N VAL A 42 -1.84 5.36 11.16
CA VAL A 42 -2.05 5.35 12.62
C VAL A 42 -1.47 4.07 13.25
N LYS A 43 -1.66 2.92 12.61
CA LYS A 43 -1.07 1.64 13.07
C LYS A 43 0.46 1.66 13.04
N THR A 44 1.05 2.21 11.98
CA THR A 44 2.51 2.39 11.87
C THR A 44 3.04 3.28 13.00
N LEU A 45 2.34 4.38 13.29
CA LEU A 45 2.69 5.29 14.37
C LEU A 45 2.62 4.61 15.75
N LYS A 46 1.58 3.80 15.98
CA LYS A 46 1.46 2.97 17.19
C LYS A 46 2.65 2.02 17.35
N HIS A 47 3.06 1.33 16.28
CA HIS A 47 4.24 0.45 16.31
C HIS A 47 5.55 1.19 16.58
N ILE A 48 5.72 2.40 16.05
CA ILE A 48 6.90 3.23 16.32
C ILE A 48 6.95 3.58 17.81
N ILE A 49 5.82 4.01 18.40
CA ILE A 49 5.74 4.34 19.84
C ILE A 49 6.01 3.11 20.71
N ASP A 50 5.43 1.96 20.36
CA ASP A 50 5.67 0.71 21.07
C ASP A 50 7.17 0.34 21.06
N ARG A 51 7.83 0.46 19.90
CA ARG A 51 9.28 0.25 19.79
C ARG A 51 10.07 1.21 20.67
N THR A 52 9.68 2.48 20.72
CA THR A 52 10.35 3.50 21.55
C THR A 52 10.20 3.22 23.05
N ILE A 53 9.12 2.54 23.46
CA ILE A 53 8.93 2.05 24.83
C ILE A 53 9.84 0.85 25.10
N ASP A 54 9.94 -0.10 24.17
CA ASP A 54 10.83 -1.25 24.29
C ASP A 54 12.31 -0.82 24.41
N GLU A 55 12.68 0.26 23.73
CA GLU A 55 14.02 0.86 23.82
C GLU A 55 14.22 1.71 25.10
N GLY A 56 13.17 1.94 25.91
CA GLY A 56 13.23 2.64 27.19
C GLY A 56 13.21 4.17 27.12
N TRP A 57 12.87 4.76 25.96
CA TRP A 57 12.86 6.21 25.77
C TRP A 57 11.55 6.85 26.24
N ILE A 58 10.45 6.08 26.24
CA ILE A 58 9.11 6.49 26.67
C ILE A 58 8.56 5.42 27.62
N HIS A 59 7.82 5.83 28.65
CA HIS A 59 7.29 4.91 29.66
C HIS A 59 5.88 4.36 29.35
N HIS A 60 5.09 5.04 28.51
CA HIS A 60 3.70 4.69 28.26
C HIS A 60 3.23 5.05 26.84
N ASN A 61 2.47 4.14 26.20
CA ASN A 61 1.84 4.39 24.91
C ASN A 61 0.42 4.96 25.11
N SER A 62 0.23 6.23 24.79
CA SER A 62 -1.06 6.92 24.90
C SER A 62 -2.03 6.67 23.74
N ILE A 63 -1.56 6.13 22.61
CA ILE A 63 -2.38 5.80 21.42
C ILE A 63 -2.79 4.31 21.43
N LYS A 64 -2.44 3.57 22.49
CA LYS A 64 -2.70 2.14 22.58
C LYS A 64 -4.18 1.78 22.48
N GLY A 65 -5.07 2.63 22.98
CA GLY A 65 -6.53 2.44 22.98
C GLY A 65 -7.23 2.74 21.65
N PHE A 66 -6.56 3.38 20.68
CA PHE A 66 -7.18 3.71 19.40
C PHE A 66 -7.50 2.45 18.59
N LYS A 67 -8.77 2.30 18.18
CA LYS A 67 -9.27 1.14 17.42
C LYS A 67 -9.10 1.38 15.92
N CYS A 68 -7.97 0.90 15.37
CA CYS A 68 -7.79 0.81 13.92
C CYS A 68 -8.72 -0.25 13.34
N SER A 69 -9.82 0.17 12.72
CA SER A 69 -10.69 -0.73 11.95
C SER A 69 -10.27 -0.72 10.48
N TYR A 70 -10.27 -1.88 9.85
CA TYR A 70 -10.05 -2.01 8.41
C TYR A 70 -11.39 -2.21 7.74
N PHE A 71 -11.70 -1.41 6.74
CA PHE A 71 -12.87 -1.63 5.90
C PHE A 71 -12.45 -2.52 4.74
N ASP A 72 -13.00 -3.74 4.69
CA ASP A 72 -12.73 -4.63 3.57
C ASP A 72 -13.23 -3.98 2.28
N VAL A 73 -12.30 -3.76 1.35
CA VAL A 73 -12.62 -3.29 0.02
C VAL A 73 -13.16 -4.49 -0.74
N ASN A 74 -14.38 -4.39 -1.27
CA ASN A 74 -14.92 -5.39 -2.19
C ASN A 74 -14.07 -5.38 -3.46
N ILE A 75 -13.19 -6.36 -3.60
CA ILE A 75 -12.45 -6.59 -4.83
C ILE A 75 -13.35 -7.42 -5.73
N GLU A 76 -13.77 -6.84 -6.86
CA GLU A 76 -14.47 -7.59 -7.89
C GLU A 76 -13.51 -8.60 -8.53
N ILE A 77 -13.84 -9.89 -8.39
CA ILE A 77 -13.05 -10.97 -8.96
C ILE A 77 -13.64 -11.31 -10.32
N LEU A 78 -12.78 -11.45 -11.32
CA LEU A 78 -13.19 -11.87 -12.66
C LEU A 78 -13.47 -13.37 -12.67
N GLU A 79 -14.66 -13.73 -13.12
CA GLU A 79 -15.01 -15.13 -13.39
C GLU A 79 -14.45 -15.61 -14.73
N MET A 80 -14.32 -16.93 -14.89
CA MET A 80 -13.77 -17.54 -16.09
C MET A 80 -14.47 -17.10 -17.38
N HIS A 81 -15.80 -16.94 -17.35
CA HIS A 81 -16.58 -16.49 -18.51
C HIS A 81 -16.20 -15.06 -18.94
N GLN A 82 -15.87 -14.18 -17.98
CA GLN A 82 -15.46 -12.80 -18.23
C GLN A 82 -14.04 -12.74 -18.83
N ILE A 83 -13.15 -13.63 -18.37
CA ILE A 83 -11.80 -13.76 -18.93
C ILE A 83 -11.86 -14.20 -20.39
N VAL A 84 -12.72 -15.17 -20.71
CA VAL A 84 -12.95 -15.64 -22.09
C VAL A 84 -13.55 -14.52 -22.95
N ALA A 85 -14.51 -13.75 -22.42
CA ALA A 85 -15.06 -12.59 -23.10
C ALA A 85 -13.98 -11.52 -23.39
N MET A 86 -13.07 -11.26 -22.44
CA MET A 86 -11.92 -10.37 -22.65
C MET A 86 -11.00 -10.89 -23.75
N TYR A 87 -10.73 -12.19 -23.79
CA TYR A 87 -9.87 -12.82 -24.81
C TYR A 87 -10.37 -12.57 -26.23
N TYR A 88 -11.66 -12.79 -26.47
CA TYR A 88 -12.28 -12.61 -27.79
C TYR A 88 -12.65 -11.16 -28.13
N LYS A 89 -12.54 -10.22 -27.17
CA LYS A 89 -12.88 -8.82 -27.41
C LYS A 89 -12.00 -8.21 -28.51
N PRO A 90 -12.57 -7.65 -29.58
CA PRO A 90 -11.79 -6.98 -30.61
C PRO A 90 -11.21 -5.68 -30.06
N ILE A 91 -9.88 -5.60 -29.98
CA ILE A 91 -9.15 -4.41 -29.56
C ILE A 91 -8.35 -3.91 -30.76
N ILE A 92 -8.63 -2.69 -31.22
CA ILE A 92 -7.96 -2.09 -32.40
C ILE A 92 -6.53 -1.63 -32.06
N ILE A 93 -6.33 -1.16 -30.82
CA ILE A 93 -5.06 -0.61 -30.36
C ILE A 93 -4.09 -1.75 -29.99
N LYS A 94 -3.03 -1.92 -30.77
CA LYS A 94 -1.99 -2.96 -30.55
C LYS A 94 -1.41 -2.96 -29.14
N ARG A 95 -1.23 -1.78 -28.53
CA ARG A 95 -0.73 -1.65 -27.16
C ARG A 95 -1.66 -2.30 -26.13
N LEU A 96 -2.97 -2.11 -26.30
CA LEU A 96 -3.98 -2.71 -25.42
C LEU A 96 -4.14 -4.21 -25.65
N GLN A 97 -3.98 -4.68 -26.90
CA GLN A 97 -3.93 -6.13 -27.19
C GLN A 97 -2.82 -6.81 -26.38
N LYS A 98 -1.59 -6.26 -26.41
CA LYS A 98 -0.47 -6.80 -25.63
C LYS A 98 -0.73 -6.81 -24.11
N ILE A 99 -1.33 -5.74 -23.57
CA ILE A 99 -1.71 -5.70 -22.13
C ILE A 99 -2.71 -6.80 -21.80
N ARG A 100 -3.74 -6.97 -22.63
CA ARG A 100 -4.75 -8.01 -22.44
C ARG A 100 -4.11 -9.40 -22.44
N ASP A 101 -3.25 -9.68 -23.42
CA ASP A 101 -2.65 -11.02 -23.56
C ASP A 101 -1.77 -11.36 -22.34
N VAL A 102 -1.03 -10.38 -21.82
CA VAL A 102 -0.25 -10.50 -20.59
C VAL A 102 -1.14 -10.71 -19.38
N PHE A 103 -2.21 -9.91 -19.25
CA PHE A 103 -3.14 -10.02 -18.13
C PHE A 103 -3.80 -11.40 -18.09
N ILE A 104 -4.29 -11.88 -19.24
CA ILE A 104 -4.90 -13.21 -19.38
C ILE A 104 -3.89 -14.31 -19.04
N PHE A 105 -2.64 -14.18 -19.51
CA PHE A 105 -1.56 -15.11 -19.14
C PHE A 105 -1.35 -15.15 -17.61
N CYS A 106 -1.31 -13.99 -16.95
CA CYS A 106 -1.21 -13.93 -15.49
C CYS A 106 -2.40 -14.61 -14.80
N CYS A 107 -3.63 -14.46 -15.31
CA CYS A 107 -4.82 -15.12 -14.76
C CYS A 107 -4.75 -16.65 -14.86
N PHE A 108 -4.20 -17.20 -15.94
CA PHE A 108 -4.08 -18.66 -16.11
C PHE A 108 -2.95 -19.27 -15.30
N VAL A 109 -1.83 -18.57 -15.17
CA VAL A 109 -0.62 -19.09 -14.49
C VAL A 109 -0.62 -18.75 -13.00
N GLY A 110 -1.34 -17.70 -12.59
CA GLY A 110 -1.38 -17.22 -11.20
C GLY A 110 -0.13 -16.44 -10.77
N TYR A 111 0.69 -15.97 -11.72
CA TYR A 111 1.88 -15.17 -11.41
C TYR A 111 1.56 -13.69 -11.32
N ALA A 112 2.19 -13.03 -10.34
CA ALA A 112 2.21 -11.58 -10.27
C ALA A 112 2.88 -10.99 -11.52
N TYR A 113 2.40 -9.83 -11.96
CA TYR A 113 2.96 -9.12 -13.12
C TYR A 113 4.47 -8.92 -13.00
N GLU A 114 4.97 -8.62 -11.79
CA GLU A 114 6.42 -8.46 -11.54
C GLU A 114 7.21 -9.73 -11.92
N THR A 115 6.70 -10.90 -11.55
CA THR A 115 7.34 -12.19 -11.86
C THR A 115 7.34 -12.42 -13.38
N VAL A 116 6.21 -12.15 -14.04
CA VAL A 116 6.07 -12.31 -15.49
C VAL A 116 7.01 -11.35 -16.25
N TYR A 117 7.17 -10.13 -15.76
CA TYR A 117 8.09 -9.14 -16.34
C TYR A 117 9.56 -9.59 -16.27
N ARG A 118 9.95 -10.28 -15.20
CA ARG A 118 11.33 -10.78 -15.00
C ARG A 118 11.66 -12.05 -15.81
N LEU A 119 10.68 -12.67 -16.47
CA LEU A 119 10.93 -13.84 -17.32
C LEU A 119 11.68 -13.43 -18.59
N HIS A 120 12.84 -14.05 -18.85
CA HIS A 120 13.81 -13.65 -19.88
C HIS A 120 13.20 -13.47 -21.29
N LYS A 121 12.33 -14.40 -21.73
CA LYS A 121 11.66 -14.32 -23.03
C LYS A 121 10.62 -13.20 -23.11
N ILE A 122 9.97 -12.90 -22.00
CA ILE A 122 8.85 -11.95 -21.92
C ILE A 122 9.38 -10.52 -21.69
N CYS A 123 10.50 -10.35 -20.99
CA CYS A 123 11.15 -9.05 -20.81
C CYS A 123 11.50 -8.38 -22.15
N HIS A 124 11.98 -9.16 -23.13
CA HIS A 124 12.23 -8.63 -24.47
C HIS A 124 10.95 -8.18 -25.20
N PHE A 125 9.84 -8.89 -24.98
CA PHE A 125 8.52 -8.51 -25.49
C PHE A 125 8.01 -7.19 -24.86
N PHE A 126 8.28 -6.97 -23.57
CA PHE A 126 7.90 -5.75 -22.85
C PHE A 126 8.78 -4.53 -23.15
N LYS A 127 10.05 -4.70 -23.53
CA LYS A 127 10.91 -3.55 -23.90
C LYS A 127 10.37 -2.78 -25.12
N SER A 128 9.66 -3.44 -26.02
CA SER A 128 8.94 -2.81 -27.14
C SER A 128 7.74 -1.93 -26.72
N PHE A 129 7.42 -1.85 -25.42
CA PHE A 129 6.24 -1.17 -24.91
C PHE A 129 6.52 0.27 -24.43
N ILE A 130 7.77 0.57 -24.08
CA ILE A 130 8.20 1.84 -23.47
C ILE A 130 8.92 2.76 -24.48
N THR A 131 9.43 2.19 -25.58
CA THR A 131 9.97 2.93 -26.73
C THR A 131 8.90 3.15 -27.79
#